data_AF-A0A1V1W4U0-F1
#
_entry.id   AF-A0A1V1W4U0-F1
#
_cell.length_a   1.000
_cell.length_b   1.000
_cell.length_c   1.000
_cell.angle_alpha   90.00
_cell.angle_beta   90.00
_cell.angle_gamma   90.00
#
_symmetry.space_group_name_H-M   'P 1'
#
loop_
_entity.id
_entity.type
_entity.pdbx_description
1 polymer ?
#
loop_
_entity_poly.entity_id
_entity_poly.type
_entity_poly.pdbx_seq_one_letter_code
_entity_poly.pdbx_strand_id
1 'polypeptide(L)'
;MRQPEPDVRILLSTLWIFATLNYLYCDVLSLMDSHLLRQYLVGTVGDIEMTQTFLVGAAVLMEIPIGMVLVSRVAGYRVNRWANIVAGSLMTAVQAITVFVGSTTPYYAFFSVVEIATTASIVWLALRWHVAPVVRDQPLLATPSTLLTTTGGVPPARRPTTRADAGRSSFWSRPRR
;
A
#
# COMPACT_ATOMS: atom_id res chain seq x y z
N MET A 1 -25.03 -6.59 8.89
CA MET A 1 -23.65 -7.15 8.98
C MET A 1 -22.74 -6.16 8.27
N ARG A 2 -21.84 -5.45 8.97
CA ARG A 2 -20.78 -4.66 8.32
C ARG A 2 -19.77 -5.67 7.79
N GLN A 3 -19.60 -5.74 6.47
CA GLN A 3 -18.49 -6.47 5.88
C GLN A 3 -17.18 -5.86 6.43
N PRO A 4 -16.14 -6.66 6.70
CA PRO A 4 -14.83 -6.10 7.04
C PRO A 4 -14.40 -5.19 5.89
N GLU A 5 -14.18 -3.91 6.20
CA GLU A 5 -13.74 -2.92 5.21
C GLU A 5 -12.44 -3.44 4.56
N PRO A 6 -12.39 -3.52 3.22
CA PRO A 6 -11.21 -4.02 2.53
C PRO A 6 -10.00 -3.13 2.86
N ASP A 7 -8.86 -3.76 3.16
CA ASP A 7 -7.61 -3.02 3.41
C ASP A 7 -7.27 -2.18 2.17
N VAL A 8 -7.19 -0.85 2.37
CA VAL A 8 -6.92 0.12 1.30
C VAL A 8 -5.64 -0.24 0.53
N ARG A 9 -4.65 -0.87 1.18
CA ARG A 9 -3.43 -1.37 0.52
C ARG A 9 -3.73 -2.43 -0.54
N ILE A 10 -4.64 -3.35 -0.22
CA ILE A 10 -5.06 -4.41 -1.14
C ILE A 10 -5.83 -3.78 -2.29
N LEU A 11 -6.77 -2.88 -2.00
CA LEU A 11 -7.56 -2.22 -3.01
C LEU A 11 -6.70 -1.42 -4.01
N LEU A 12 -5.74 -0.63 -3.51
CA LEU A 12 -4.79 0.11 -4.35
C LEU A 12 -3.96 -0.83 -5.22
N SER A 13 -3.43 -1.90 -4.65
CA SER A 13 -2.68 -2.91 -5.41
C SER A 13 -3.54 -3.55 -6.51
N THR A 14 -4.80 -3.89 -6.21
CA THR A 14 -5.73 -4.46 -7.19
C THR A 14 -6.04 -3.47 -8.31
N LEU A 15 -6.22 -2.19 -7.99
CA LEU A 15 -6.44 -1.14 -8.99
C LEU A 15 -5.22 -0.95 -9.90
N TRP A 16 -3.99 -1.01 -9.36
CA TRP A 16 -2.78 -0.97 -10.18
C TRP A 16 -2.63 -2.18 -11.09
N ILE A 17 -2.99 -3.38 -10.62
CA ILE A 17 -3.04 -4.58 -11.47
C ILE A 17 -4.07 -4.39 -12.59
N PHE A 18 -5.27 -3.92 -12.24
CA PHE A 18 -6.32 -3.66 -13.23
C PHE A 18 -5.89 -2.62 -14.26
N ALA A 19 -5.28 -1.50 -13.84
CA ALA A 19 -4.74 -0.49 -14.74
C ALA A 19 -3.67 -1.07 -15.67
N THR A 20 -2.71 -1.82 -15.12
CA THR A 20 -1.63 -2.44 -15.90
C THR A 20 -2.16 -3.39 -16.96
N LEU A 21 -3.18 -4.20 -16.64
CA LEU A 21 -3.82 -5.10 -17.59
C LEU A 21 -4.58 -4.36 -18.70
N ASN A 22 -5.23 -3.23 -18.37
CA ASN A 22 -5.90 -2.40 -19.37
C ASN A 22 -4.88 -1.78 -20.33
N TYR A 23 -3.80 -1.18 -19.82
CA TYR A 23 -2.73 -0.62 -20.65
C TYR A 23 -2.13 -1.69 -21.57
N LEU A 24 -1.78 -2.86 -21.01
CA LEU A 24 -1.22 -3.96 -21.78
C LEU A 24 -2.17 -4.42 -22.90
N TYR A 25 -3.46 -4.56 -22.61
CA TYR A 25 -4.43 -4.99 -23.60
C TYR A 25 -4.73 -3.91 -24.65
N CYS A 26 -4.71 -2.63 -24.26
CA CYS A 26 -4.82 -1.50 -25.18
C CYS A 26 -3.65 -1.47 -26.19
N ASP A 27 -2.42 -1.72 -25.72
CA ASP A 27 -1.24 -1.83 -26.59
C ASP A 27 -1.37 -3.03 -27.55
N VAL A 28 -1.80 -4.19 -27.05
CA VAL A 28 -2.04 -5.38 -27.89
C VAL A 28 -3.10 -5.12 -28.96
N LEU A 29 -4.21 -4.46 -28.60
CA LEU A 29 -5.23 -4.08 -29.58
C LEU A 29 -4.70 -3.07 -30.60
N SER A 30 -3.86 -2.13 -30.18
CA SER A 30 -3.22 -1.15 -31.07
C SER A 30 -2.31 -1.84 -32.09
N LEU A 31 -1.68 -2.97 -31.74
CA LEU A 31 -0.93 -3.81 -32.69
C LEU A 31 -1.83 -4.58 -33.67
N MET A 32 -3.09 -4.86 -33.30
CA MET A 32 -4.07 -5.51 -34.19
C MET A 32 -4.70 -4.53 -35.19
N ASP A 33 -4.62 -3.22 -34.92
CA ASP A 33 -5.04 -2.19 -35.85
C ASP A 33 -4.07 -2.11 -37.02
N SER A 34 -4.55 -2.50 -38.21
CA SER A 34 -3.74 -2.50 -39.42
C SER A 34 -3.14 -1.14 -39.80
N HIS A 35 -3.77 -0.04 -39.39
CA HIS A 35 -3.26 1.31 -39.64
C HIS A 35 -2.05 1.62 -38.75
N LEU A 36 -2.17 1.35 -37.44
CA LEU A 36 -1.08 1.54 -36.48
C LEU A 36 0.04 0.52 -36.67
N LEU A 37 -0.29 -0.74 -36.99
CA LEU A 37 0.72 -1.77 -37.24
C LEU A 37 1.67 -1.39 -38.38
N ARG A 38 1.14 -0.83 -39.48
CA ARG A 38 1.97 -0.33 -40.58
C ARG A 38 2.89 0.80 -40.13
N GLN A 39 2.39 1.70 -39.28
CA GLN A 39 3.18 2.80 -38.72
C GLN A 39 4.30 2.30 -37.81
N TYR A 40 4.02 1.32 -36.94
CA TYR A 40 5.05 0.67 -36.12
C TYR A 40 6.12 -0.02 -36.96
N LEU A 41 5.76 -0.67 -38.08
CA LEU A 41 6.71 -1.32 -38.99
C LEU A 41 7.61 -0.33 -39.75
N VAL A 42 7.11 0.86 -40.06
CA VAL A 42 7.89 1.95 -40.67
C VAL A 42 8.74 2.68 -39.63
N GLY A 43 8.39 2.56 -38.35
CA GLY A 43 9.09 3.22 -37.24
C GLY A 43 8.61 4.65 -36.97
N THR A 44 7.45 5.05 -37.50
CA THR A 44 6.88 6.40 -37.33
C THR A 44 5.38 6.30 -37.10
N VAL A 45 4.89 6.77 -35.96
CA VAL A 45 3.46 6.82 -35.61
C VAL A 45 2.99 8.27 -35.66
N GLY A 46 2.18 8.61 -36.67
CA GLY A 46 1.92 10.02 -37.01
C GLY A 46 3.22 10.77 -37.27
N ASP A 47 3.47 11.83 -36.50
CA ASP A 47 4.69 12.66 -36.57
C ASP A 47 5.78 12.24 -35.55
N ILE A 48 5.58 11.13 -34.82
CA ILE A 48 6.49 10.67 -33.76
C ILE A 48 7.33 9.51 -34.27
N GLU A 49 8.66 9.69 -34.28
CA GLU A 49 9.61 8.62 -34.59
C GLU A 49 9.80 7.67 -33.40
N MET A 50 9.69 6.36 -33.67
CA MET A 50 9.91 5.27 -32.72
C MET A 50 11.41 5.03 -32.51
N THR A 51 12.08 6.01 -31.90
CA THR A 51 13.50 5.91 -31.56
C THR A 51 13.72 4.95 -30.38
N GLN A 52 14.94 4.43 -30.25
CA GLN A 52 15.29 3.58 -29.10
C GLN A 52 15.06 4.31 -27.75
N THR A 53 15.29 5.63 -27.72
CA THR A 53 15.00 6.47 -26.57
C THR A 53 13.52 6.52 -26.22
N PHE A 54 12.64 6.60 -27.24
CA PHE A 54 11.20 6.56 -27.05
C PHE A 54 10.76 5.23 -26.44
N LEU A 55 11.27 4.11 -26.94
CA LEU A 55 10.95 2.77 -26.43
C LEU A 55 11.42 2.58 -24.98
N VAL A 56 12.61 3.06 -24.63
CA VAL A 56 13.09 3.04 -23.24
C VAL A 56 12.22 3.93 -22.36
N GLY A 57 11.82 5.10 -22.85
CA GLY A 57 10.89 5.99 -22.15
C GLY A 57 9.54 5.33 -21.85
N ALA A 58 8.96 4.65 -22.86
CA ALA A 58 7.71 3.90 -22.70
C ALA A 58 7.87 2.73 -21.70
N ALA A 59 8.99 2.00 -21.75
CA ALA A 59 9.26 0.94 -20.79
C ALA A 59 9.37 1.46 -19.35
N VAL A 60 10.09 2.56 -19.13
CA VAL A 60 10.19 3.19 -17.80
C VAL A 60 8.84 3.71 -17.31
N LEU A 61 8.03 4.28 -18.21
CA LEU A 61 6.68 4.73 -17.87
C LEU A 61 5.80 3.56 -17.41
N MET A 62 5.84 2.42 -18.11
CA MET A 62 5.06 1.23 -17.75
C MET A 62 5.60 0.49 -16.52
N GLU A 63 6.87 0.68 -16.16
CA GLU A 63 7.41 0.17 -14.90
C GLU A 63 6.77 0.85 -13.67
N ILE A 64 6.26 2.08 -13.81
CA ILE A 64 5.59 2.82 -12.73
C ILE A 64 4.36 2.06 -12.22
N PRO A 65 3.33 1.75 -13.05
CA PRO A 65 2.16 1.00 -12.59
C PRO A 65 2.53 -0.39 -12.07
N ILE A 66 3.48 -1.09 -12.72
CA ILE A 66 3.96 -2.42 -12.29
C ILE A 66 4.60 -2.35 -10.90
N GLY A 67 5.52 -1.41 -10.69
CA GLY A 67 6.18 -1.19 -9.40
C GLY A 67 5.18 -0.77 -8.31
N MET A 68 4.17 0.04 -8.68
CA MET A 68 3.14 0.49 -7.74
C MET A 68 2.27 -0.65 -7.18
N VAL A 69 2.14 -1.78 -7.90
CA VAL A 69 1.53 -3.00 -7.34
C VAL A 69 2.27 -3.45 -6.09
N LEU A 70 3.61 -3.50 -6.14
CA LEU A 70 4.44 -3.93 -5.02
C LEU A 70 4.51 -2.87 -3.92
N VAL A 71 4.73 -1.61 -4.30
CA VAL A 71 4.81 -0.48 -3.36
C VAL A 71 3.53 -0.37 -2.54
N SER A 72 2.37 -0.58 -3.16
CA SER A 72 1.06 -0.54 -2.47
C SER A 72 0.93 -1.56 -1.35
N ARG A 73 1.65 -2.68 -1.43
CA ARG A 73 1.65 -3.76 -0.43
C ARG A 73 2.73 -3.57 0.64
N VAL A 74 3.93 -3.18 0.24
CA VAL A 74 5.13 -3.19 1.11
C VAL A 74 5.35 -1.86 1.84
N ALA A 75 5.03 -0.73 1.21
CA ALA A 75 5.41 0.58 1.75
C ALA A 75 4.61 0.97 3.00
N GLY A 76 5.25 1.72 3.90
CA GLY A 76 4.59 2.35 5.05
C GLY A 76 3.54 3.37 4.62
N TYR A 77 2.56 3.67 5.49
CA TYR A 77 1.38 4.50 5.15
C TYR A 77 1.72 5.83 4.46
N ARG A 78 2.68 6.60 5.00
CA ARG A 78 3.02 7.94 4.47
C ARG A 78 3.62 7.86 3.07
N VAL A 79 4.58 6.95 2.86
CA VAL A 79 5.24 6.74 1.56
C VAL A 79 4.22 6.23 0.55
N ASN A 80 3.41 5.25 0.95
CA ASN A 80 2.42 4.65 0.07
C ASN A 80 1.37 5.68 -0.41
N ARG A 81 0.90 6.54 0.49
CA ARG A 81 -0.05 7.60 0.16
C ARG A 81 0.49 8.55 -0.90
N TRP A 82 1.69 9.09 -0.69
CA TRP A 82 2.29 10.03 -1.64
C TRP A 82 2.69 9.36 -2.96
N ALA A 83 3.24 8.14 -2.92
CA ALA A 83 3.59 7.39 -4.12
C ALA A 83 2.36 7.15 -5.01
N ASN A 84 1.22 6.75 -4.43
CA ASN A 84 -0.02 6.55 -5.19
C ASN A 84 -0.58 7.83 -5.79
N ILE A 85 -0.52 8.95 -5.06
CA ILE A 85 -0.98 10.25 -5.58
C ILE A 85 -0.11 10.67 -6.76
N VAL A 86 1.22 10.66 -6.60
CA VAL A 86 2.15 11.09 -7.65
C VAL A 86 2.06 10.20 -8.87
N ALA A 87 2.13 8.87 -8.69
CA ALA A 87 2.06 7.92 -9.79
C ALA A 87 0.69 7.95 -10.49
N GLY A 88 -0.41 7.97 -9.72
CA GLY A 88 -1.75 8.04 -10.28
C GLY A 88 -2.00 9.33 -11.07
N SER A 89 -1.54 10.48 -10.55
CA SER A 89 -1.64 11.76 -11.26
C SER A 89 -0.79 11.78 -12.52
N LEU A 90 0.44 11.25 -12.48
CA LEU A 90 1.33 11.16 -13.64
C LEU A 90 0.70 10.30 -14.74
N MET A 91 0.23 9.09 -14.42
CA MET A 91 -0.40 8.20 -15.40
C MET A 91 -1.68 8.81 -15.99
N THR A 92 -2.48 9.50 -15.17
CA THR A 92 -3.68 10.21 -15.65
C THR A 92 -3.32 11.33 -16.63
N ALA A 93 -2.29 12.13 -16.31
CA ALA A 93 -1.85 13.23 -17.15
C ALA A 93 -1.29 12.72 -18.49
N VAL A 94 -0.47 11.66 -18.46
CA VAL A 94 0.05 11.04 -19.68
C VAL A 94 -1.10 10.53 -20.54
N GLN A 95 -2.05 9.77 -19.97
CA GLN A 95 -3.18 9.25 -20.74
C GLN A 95 -4.04 10.37 -21.33
N ALA A 96 -4.31 11.42 -20.57
CA ALA A 96 -5.05 12.58 -21.06
C ALA A 96 -4.35 13.24 -22.25
N ILE A 97 -3.03 13.48 -22.15
CA ILE A 97 -2.24 14.07 -23.24
C ILE A 97 -2.30 13.17 -24.48
N THR A 98 -2.10 11.86 -24.34
CA THR A 98 -2.08 10.94 -25.48
C THR A 98 -3.43 10.89 -26.20
N VAL A 99 -4.56 10.98 -25.48
CA VAL A 99 -5.90 11.07 -26.07
C VAL A 99 -6.12 12.35 -26.88
N PHE A 100 -5.54 13.48 -26.46
CA PHE A 100 -5.69 14.74 -27.20
C PHE A 100 -4.72 14.89 -28.38
N VAL A 101 -3.57 14.22 -28.32
CA VAL A 101 -2.54 14.28 -29.37
C VAL A 101 -2.75 13.20 -30.44
N GLY A 102 -3.31 12.04 -30.07
CA GLY A 102 -3.50 10.90 -30.96
C GLY A 102 -4.78 10.94 -31.81
N SER A 103 -4.80 10.12 -32.86
CA SER A 103 -6.04 9.78 -33.58
C SER A 103 -6.93 8.94 -32.67
N THR A 104 -8.01 9.53 -32.16
CA THR A 104 -8.92 8.85 -31.21
C THR A 104 -9.78 7.83 -31.93
N THR A 105 -9.28 6.60 -32.06
CA THR A 105 -10.10 5.47 -32.46
C THR A 105 -11.12 5.14 -31.34
N PRO A 106 -12.30 4.59 -31.67
CA PRO A 106 -13.33 4.32 -30.66
C PRO A 106 -12.87 3.35 -29.55
N TYR A 107 -12.05 2.34 -29.89
CA TYR A 107 -11.52 1.41 -28.89
C TYR A 107 -10.51 2.09 -27.98
N TYR A 108 -9.62 2.92 -28.54
CA TYR A 108 -8.63 3.67 -27.76
C TYR A 108 -9.29 4.66 -26.80
N ALA A 109 -10.36 5.33 -27.23
CA ALA A 109 -11.17 6.20 -26.37
C ALA A 109 -11.77 5.44 -25.19
N PHE A 110 -12.31 4.24 -25.43
CA PHE A 110 -12.89 3.40 -24.40
C PHE A 110 -11.86 2.99 -23.34
N PHE A 111 -10.70 2.46 -23.76
CA PHE A 111 -9.62 2.11 -22.85
C PHE A 111 -9.11 3.32 -22.07
N SER A 112 -8.91 4.45 -22.75
CA SER A 112 -8.45 5.69 -22.12
C SER A 112 -9.39 6.19 -21.03
N VAL A 113 -10.72 6.12 -21.23
CA VAL A 113 -11.70 6.50 -20.20
C VAL A 113 -11.60 5.57 -18.99
N VAL A 114 -11.46 4.26 -19.21
CA VAL A 114 -11.33 3.27 -18.13
C VAL A 114 -10.02 3.47 -17.36
N GLU A 115 -8.92 3.71 -18.07
CA GLU A 115 -7.60 3.97 -17.48
C GLU A 115 -7.62 5.24 -16.63
N ILE A 116 -8.11 6.37 -17.19
CA ILE A 116 -8.25 7.64 -16.47
C ILE A 116 -9.16 7.49 -15.24
N ALA A 117 -10.29 6.77 -15.38
CA ALA A 117 -11.19 6.53 -14.25
C ALA A 117 -10.50 5.69 -13.15
N THR A 118 -9.70 4.70 -13.54
CA THR A 118 -8.96 3.85 -12.60
C THR A 118 -7.87 4.62 -11.88
N THR A 119 -7.03 5.36 -12.60
CA THR A 119 -5.94 6.15 -12.01
C THR A 119 -6.47 7.30 -11.16
N ALA A 120 -7.58 7.94 -11.56
CA ALA A 120 -8.27 8.94 -10.74
C ALA A 120 -8.82 8.32 -9.45
N SER A 121 -9.36 7.10 -9.52
CA SER A 121 -9.84 6.36 -8.34
C SER A 121 -8.70 6.03 -7.37
N ILE A 122 -7.52 5.68 -7.88
CA ILE A 122 -6.30 5.45 -7.07
C ILE A 122 -5.93 6.74 -6.32
N VAL A 123 -5.87 7.87 -7.02
CA VAL A 123 -5.56 9.17 -6.40
C VAL A 123 -6.61 9.54 -5.34
N TRP A 124 -7.89 9.35 -5.65
CA TRP A 124 -8.98 9.63 -4.73
C TRP A 124 -8.94 8.76 -3.47
N LEU A 125 -8.68 7.46 -3.61
CA LEU A 125 -8.50 6.55 -2.47
C LEU A 125 -7.30 6.95 -1.62
N ALA A 126 -6.17 7.28 -2.25
CA ALA A 126 -4.97 7.73 -1.54
C ALA A 126 -5.21 9.06 -0.80
N LEU A 127 -5.99 9.98 -1.38
CA LEU A 127 -6.38 11.23 -0.71
C LEU A 127 -7.30 10.98 0.48
N ARG A 128 -8.29 10.09 0.34
CA ARG A 128 -9.24 9.77 1.42
C ARG A 128 -8.66 8.91 2.52
N TRP A 129 -7.54 8.25 2.28
CA TRP A 129 -6.85 7.43 3.27
C TRP A 129 -6.30 8.31 4.41
N HIS A 130 -7.09 8.46 5.48
CA HIS A 130 -6.70 9.13 6.72
C HIS A 130 -6.47 8.07 7.80
N VAL A 131 -5.25 7.97 8.30
CA VAL A 131 -5.00 7.26 9.56
C VAL A 131 -5.52 8.18 10.66
N ALA A 132 -6.61 7.78 11.33
CA ALA A 132 -7.04 8.46 12.54
C ALA A 132 -5.83 8.53 13.49
N PRO A 133 -5.51 9.71 14.08
CA PRO A 133 -4.53 9.75 15.14
C PRO A 133 -4.96 8.73 16.19
N VAL A 134 -4.07 7.83 16.57
CA VAL A 134 -4.28 7.05 17.79
C VAL A 134 -4.27 8.09 18.91
N VAL A 135 -5.46 8.56 19.28
CA VAL A 135 -5.67 9.39 20.46
C VAL A 135 -5.29 8.48 21.62
N ARG A 136 -4.05 8.61 22.08
CA ARG A 136 -3.49 7.83 23.17
C ARG A 136 -3.95 8.47 24.48
N ASP A 137 -5.25 8.56 24.68
CA ASP A 137 -5.84 8.94 25.96
C ASP A 137 -5.81 7.70 26.87
N GLN A 138 -4.61 7.33 27.32
CA GLN A 138 -4.48 6.59 28.57
C GLN A 138 -4.15 7.62 29.65
N PRO A 139 -5.11 8.00 30.52
CA PRO A 139 -4.76 8.33 31.88
C PRO A 139 -4.17 7.04 32.48
N LEU A 140 -2.87 7.07 32.68
CA LEU A 140 -2.14 6.09 33.48
C LEU A 140 -2.89 5.88 34.81
N LEU A 141 -3.24 4.63 35.11
CA LEU A 141 -3.42 4.11 36.47
C LEU A 141 -4.52 4.77 37.32
N ALA A 142 -5.77 4.34 37.11
CA ALA A 142 -6.71 4.20 38.22
C ALA A 142 -7.04 2.72 38.40
N THR A 143 -6.05 1.92 38.78
CA THR A 143 -6.30 0.64 39.45
C THR A 143 -6.66 0.97 40.89
N PRO A 144 -7.90 0.76 41.37
CA PRO A 144 -8.19 0.82 42.78
C PRO A 144 -7.68 -0.49 43.40
N SER A 145 -6.36 -0.57 43.63
CA SER A 145 -5.75 -1.64 44.42
C SER A 145 -5.84 -1.29 45.91
N THR A 146 -7.02 -1.00 46.43
CA THR A 146 -7.26 -1.02 47.88
C THR A 146 -8.75 -1.07 48.13
N LEU A 147 -9.26 -2.26 48.50
CA LEU A 147 -10.32 -2.48 49.49
C LEU A 147 -10.74 -3.94 49.40
N LEU A 148 -10.02 -4.81 50.13
CA LEU A 148 -10.58 -6.05 50.69
C LEU A 148 -9.76 -6.41 51.95
N THR A 149 -10.29 -5.92 53.07
CA THR A 149 -10.60 -6.71 54.29
C THR A 149 -9.48 -7.12 55.27
N THR A 150 -9.76 -6.81 56.54
CA THR A 150 -9.15 -7.29 57.80
C THR A 150 -7.76 -6.69 58.08
N THR A 151 -7.46 -6.14 59.26
CA THR A 151 -7.61 -6.74 60.59
C THR A 151 -7.70 -5.65 61.66
N GLY A 152 -8.64 -5.82 62.60
CA GLY A 152 -8.58 -5.14 63.89
C GLY A 152 -7.44 -5.68 64.75
N GLY A 153 -6.94 -4.82 65.64
CA GLY A 153 -6.50 -5.20 66.98
C GLY A 153 -5.08 -5.76 67.15
N VAL A 154 -4.30 -5.00 67.93
CA VAL A 154 -3.20 -5.40 68.84
C VAL A 154 -1.76 -5.40 68.30
N PRO A 155 -0.90 -4.49 68.79
CA PRO A 155 0.56 -4.61 68.77
C PRO A 155 1.13 -4.94 70.19
N PRO A 156 2.45 -5.13 70.39
CA PRO A 156 3.24 -6.33 70.12
C PRO A 156 3.93 -6.89 71.39
N ALA A 157 4.43 -8.14 71.37
CA ALA A 157 5.34 -8.65 72.41
C ALA A 157 6.56 -9.36 71.80
N ARG A 158 7.74 -8.90 72.21
CA ARG A 158 9.08 -9.34 71.82
C ARG A 158 9.36 -10.82 72.15
N ARG A 159 10.25 -11.45 71.37
CA ARG A 159 11.51 -12.05 71.86
C ARG A 159 12.45 -12.40 70.69
N PRO A 160 13.77 -12.16 70.82
CA PRO A 160 14.78 -12.68 69.90
C PRO A 160 15.28 -14.04 70.40
N THR A 161 15.62 -14.99 69.52
CA THR A 161 16.65 -16.03 69.78
C THR A 161 16.93 -16.91 68.54
N THR A 162 18.23 -17.05 68.23
CA THR A 162 18.95 -18.20 67.61
C THR A 162 18.53 -18.70 66.21
N ARG A 163 19.36 -18.52 65.16
CA ARG A 163 20.65 -19.16 64.76
C ARG A 163 20.44 -20.51 64.05
N ALA A 164 21.26 -20.72 62.99
CA ALA A 164 21.58 -21.96 62.25
C ALA A 164 20.60 -22.31 61.12
N ASP A 165 20.99 -22.87 59.97
CA ASP A 165 22.25 -23.00 59.24
C ASP A 165 21.86 -23.65 57.87
N ALA A 166 22.78 -23.61 56.91
CA ALA A 166 23.01 -24.63 55.88
C ALA A 166 21.96 -24.96 54.77
N GLY A 167 22.51 -25.14 53.56
CA GLY A 167 22.00 -26.11 52.57
C GLY A 167 21.61 -25.51 51.21
N ARG A 168 22.56 -25.21 50.32
CA ARG A 168 22.91 -26.04 49.14
C ARG A 168 21.72 -26.74 48.44
N SER A 169 21.45 -26.32 47.21
CA SER A 169 21.59 -27.12 45.98
C SER A 169 21.10 -26.24 44.82
N SER A 170 21.98 -25.78 43.92
CA SER A 170 22.46 -26.49 42.73
C SER A 170 21.36 -27.12 41.89
N PHE A 171 21.48 -26.89 40.58
CA PHE A 171 21.38 -27.90 39.53
C PHE A 171 20.25 -27.63 38.51
N TRP A 172 20.66 -27.06 37.37
CA TRP A 172 20.33 -27.43 35.97
C TRP A 172 18.97 -28.12 35.72
N SER A 173 18.18 -27.79 34.69
CA SER A 173 18.54 -27.81 33.26
C SER A 173 17.32 -27.47 32.39
N ARG A 174 17.51 -26.64 31.35
CA ARG A 174 16.74 -26.69 30.08
C ARG A 174 17.14 -27.97 29.29
N PRO A 175 16.37 -28.51 28.31
CA PRO A 175 16.23 -27.94 26.93
C PRO A 175 14.84 -28.16 26.27
N ARG A 176 14.36 -27.19 25.48
CA ARG A 176 14.30 -27.18 24.00
C ARG A 176 13.77 -28.48 23.34
N ARG A 177 12.58 -28.37 22.74
CA ARG A 177 12.32 -28.67 21.33
C ARG A 177 11.58 -27.50 20.72
#